data_AF-A0A6J7JKJ4-F1
#
_entry.id   AF-A0A6J7JKJ4-F1
#
_cell.length_a   1.000
_cell.length_b   1.000
_cell.length_c   1.000
_cell.angle_alpha   90.00
_cell.angle_beta   90.00
_cell.angle_gamma   90.00
#
_symmetry.space_group_name_H-M   'P 1'
#
loop_
_entity.id
_entity.type
_entity.pdbx_description
1 polymer ?
#
loop_
_entity_poly.entity_id
_entity_poly.type
_entity_poly.pdbx_seq_one_letter_code
_entity_poly.pdbx_strand_id
1 'polypeptide(L)'
;MRWGQLSDTERQQLARIFLDQIFPVLTPLAVDPAHPFPYISGLSLNLAVVMRNPDSGNELFARVKVPPVLPRFLNVGGARFVPLEDVIAAHLHDLFPGMEVLQQHTFRVTRNEDLEVEEDDAENLLQALERELMRRRFGPAVRLEVEDSMDPHVLDLLMRELEVSASEVFRLEGPLDLRGLWSLVDLNRDDLKFPAFLPKTSYALSDVESALSPDVLEVMRAKDVLLHHPYDSFSTSVQLFLEQAASDPNVLAIKQTLYRTSGDSPIVDALIQAAEAGKQVLALVELKARFDEQANITWARKLEQAGVHVVYGLVGLKTHCKLSMVVRNDGGVLRRYCHIGTGNYHPKTARLYEDLGLLTSDPVIGADVANLFNQLSGYSMNTQYQRLLVAPHSVRSGLIERIEREVEHLRAGKPARIRFKCNSIVDEPVIDSLYRAARAGVPVDLVVRGICAIKGGVPGLSENIRVVSILGRFLEHSRIFEFANGGNSEVWIGSADLMHRNLDRRVETLVRLDAPGQATEVGELLDLALDPGTAAWHLQPDSRWLRRSHDDSGKPLVDYQAALISTKHRRPVATMP
;
A
#
# COMPACT_ATOMS: atom_id res chain seq x y z
N MET A 1 -27.76 -13.39 -0.39
CA MET A 1 -29.21 -13.52 -0.16
C MET A 1 -29.48 -13.11 1.27
N ARG A 2 -30.66 -12.53 1.56
CA ARG A 2 -31.09 -12.24 2.93
C ARG A 2 -31.88 -13.41 3.52
N TRP A 3 -31.99 -13.50 4.85
CA TRP A 3 -32.68 -14.60 5.55
C TRP A 3 -34.09 -14.93 5.00
N GLY A 4 -34.88 -13.89 4.71
CA GLY A 4 -36.24 -14.04 4.17
C GLY A 4 -36.32 -14.76 2.82
N GLN A 5 -35.23 -14.83 2.07
CA GLN A 5 -35.15 -15.47 0.75
C GLN A 5 -34.74 -16.96 0.81
N LEU A 6 -34.46 -17.47 2.01
CA LEU A 6 -34.07 -18.87 2.21
C LEU A 6 -35.29 -19.80 2.21
N SER A 7 -35.11 -21.02 1.73
CA SER A 7 -36.11 -22.08 1.83
C SER A 7 -36.21 -22.59 3.27
N ASP A 8 -37.33 -23.23 3.63
CA ASP A 8 -37.52 -23.75 4.99
C ASP A 8 -36.45 -24.79 5.36
N THR A 9 -36.04 -25.64 4.42
CA THR A 9 -34.96 -26.60 4.61
C THR A 9 -33.62 -25.91 4.93
N GLU A 10 -33.29 -24.84 4.21
CA GLU A 10 -32.07 -24.05 4.46
C GLU A 10 -32.13 -23.36 5.83
N ARG A 11 -33.29 -22.82 6.20
CA ARG A 11 -33.49 -22.20 7.53
C ARG A 11 -33.33 -23.21 8.65
N GLN A 12 -33.88 -24.42 8.52
CA GLN A 12 -33.72 -25.50 9.50
C GLN A 12 -32.26 -25.94 9.63
N GLN A 13 -31.54 -26.06 8.51
CA GLN A 13 -30.11 -26.37 8.52
C GLN A 13 -29.32 -25.29 9.25
N LEU A 14 -29.58 -24.01 8.96
CA LEU A 14 -28.92 -22.90 9.61
C LEU A 14 -29.29 -22.75 11.07
N ALA A 15 -30.51 -23.09 11.48
CA ALA A 15 -30.91 -23.10 12.89
C ALA A 15 -30.06 -24.10 13.69
N ARG A 16 -29.79 -25.28 13.13
CA ARG A 16 -28.88 -26.26 13.76
C ARG A 16 -27.45 -25.74 13.82
N ILE A 17 -26.94 -25.17 12.73
CA ILE A 17 -25.61 -24.54 12.73
C ILE A 17 -25.53 -23.41 13.76
N PHE A 18 -26.60 -22.63 13.89
CA PHE A 18 -26.69 -21.55 14.86
C PHE A 18 -26.53 -22.09 16.27
N LEU A 19 -27.37 -23.05 16.69
CA LEU A 19 -27.32 -23.61 18.04
C LEU A 19 -25.99 -24.32 18.33
N ASP A 20 -25.46 -25.11 17.38
CA ASP A 20 -24.29 -25.96 17.59
C ASP A 20 -22.97 -25.18 17.51
N GLN A 21 -22.89 -24.11 16.70
CA GLN A 21 -21.60 -23.46 16.35
C GLN A 21 -21.59 -21.95 16.55
N ILE A 22 -22.70 -21.24 16.34
CA ILE A 22 -22.75 -19.77 16.39
C ILE A 22 -23.10 -19.29 17.80
N PHE A 23 -24.20 -19.79 18.36
CA PHE A 23 -24.71 -19.44 19.69
C PHE A 23 -23.64 -19.53 20.80
N PRO A 24 -22.81 -20.61 20.88
CA PRO A 24 -21.81 -20.73 21.95
C PRO A 24 -20.72 -19.66 21.95
N VAL A 25 -20.51 -18.95 20.82
CA VAL A 25 -19.49 -17.88 20.72
C VAL A 25 -20.09 -16.48 20.82
N LEU A 26 -21.42 -16.36 20.94
CA LEU A 26 -22.09 -15.08 21.10
C LEU A 26 -22.14 -14.68 22.57
N THR A 27 -21.99 -13.39 22.82
CA THR A 27 -22.18 -12.79 24.14
C THR A 27 -23.02 -11.53 23.97
N PRO A 28 -24.34 -11.60 24.21
CA PRO A 28 -25.18 -10.42 24.18
C PRO A 28 -24.83 -9.50 25.36
N LEU A 29 -24.77 -8.20 25.10
CA LEU A 29 -24.52 -7.18 26.13
C LEU A 29 -25.77 -6.30 26.26
N ALA A 30 -26.54 -6.50 27.33
CA ALA A 30 -27.66 -5.64 27.67
C ALA A 30 -27.16 -4.29 28.20
N VAL A 31 -27.94 -3.24 27.96
CA VAL A 31 -27.68 -1.88 28.42
C VAL A 31 -28.84 -1.41 29.30
N ASP A 32 -28.52 -1.09 30.56
CA ASP A 32 -29.45 -0.64 31.59
C ASP A 32 -28.68 0.19 32.66
N PRO A 33 -29.33 0.73 33.70
CA PRO A 33 -28.63 1.53 34.74
C PRO A 33 -27.51 0.80 35.50
N ALA A 34 -27.54 -0.53 35.57
CA ALA A 34 -26.49 -1.36 36.16
C ALA A 34 -25.43 -1.80 35.13
N HIS A 35 -25.79 -1.81 33.85
CA HIS A 35 -24.94 -2.22 32.73
C HIS A 35 -24.81 -1.06 31.72
N PRO A 36 -23.80 -0.18 31.86
CA PRO A 36 -23.64 0.96 30.96
C PRO A 36 -23.37 0.51 29.52
N PHE A 37 -23.56 1.43 28.57
CA PHE A 37 -23.34 1.16 27.16
C PHE A 37 -21.93 0.59 26.91
N PRO A 38 -21.80 -0.58 26.27
CA PRO A 38 -20.52 -1.25 26.16
C PRO A 38 -19.61 -0.56 25.16
N TYR A 39 -18.30 -0.66 25.39
CA TYR A 39 -17.32 -0.25 24.40
C TYR A 39 -17.50 -1.04 23.08
N ILE A 40 -17.65 -0.31 21.96
CA ILE A 40 -17.77 -0.87 20.62
C ILE A 40 -16.42 -0.80 19.89
N SER A 41 -15.86 -1.96 19.58
CA SER A 41 -14.57 -2.06 18.86
C SER A 41 -14.63 -1.42 17.48
N GLY A 42 -13.54 -0.74 17.09
CA GLY A 42 -13.37 -0.23 15.74
C GLY A 42 -13.51 -1.32 14.67
N LEU A 43 -14.12 -0.95 13.55
CA LEU A 43 -14.42 -1.77 12.37
C LEU A 43 -15.26 -3.03 12.64
N SER A 44 -15.82 -3.18 13.84
CA SER A 44 -16.67 -4.32 14.20
C SER A 44 -18.10 -4.15 13.68
N LEU A 45 -18.68 -5.25 13.21
CA LEU A 45 -20.08 -5.34 12.82
C LEU A 45 -20.91 -5.78 14.03
N ASN A 46 -22.05 -5.12 14.25
CA ASN A 46 -22.87 -5.30 15.44
C ASN A 46 -24.36 -5.26 15.07
N LEU A 47 -25.18 -5.92 15.90
CA LEU A 47 -26.63 -5.76 15.91
C LEU A 47 -27.01 -4.92 17.14
N ALA A 48 -27.77 -3.86 16.91
CA ALA A 48 -28.53 -3.12 17.90
C ALA A 48 -29.90 -3.78 18.03
N VAL A 49 -30.25 -4.26 19.21
CA VAL A 49 -31.47 -5.00 19.48
C VAL A 49 -32.28 -4.25 20.52
N VAL A 50 -33.51 -3.87 20.17
CA VAL A 50 -34.48 -3.29 21.11
C VAL A 50 -35.45 -4.37 21.51
N MET A 51 -35.63 -4.54 22.81
CA MET A 51 -36.48 -5.57 23.39
C MET A 51 -37.41 -4.98 24.42
N ARG A 52 -38.54 -5.64 24.67
CA ARG A 52 -39.44 -5.34 25.77
C ARG A 52 -39.41 -6.47 26.78
N ASN A 53 -39.33 -6.12 28.05
CA ASN A 53 -39.56 -7.06 29.14
C ASN A 53 -41.09 -7.22 29.32
N PRO A 54 -41.69 -8.40 29.09
CA PRO A 54 -43.14 -8.57 29.13
C PRO A 54 -43.76 -8.31 30.52
N ASP A 55 -43.02 -8.54 31.59
CA ASP A 55 -43.53 -8.39 32.97
C ASP A 55 -43.58 -6.93 33.42
N SER A 56 -42.56 -6.14 33.06
CA SER A 56 -42.45 -4.73 33.46
C SER A 56 -42.92 -3.74 32.40
N GLY A 57 -42.99 -4.16 31.13
CA GLY A 57 -43.28 -3.31 29.98
C GLY A 57 -42.11 -2.41 29.55
N ASN A 58 -40.97 -2.46 30.25
CA ASN A 58 -39.81 -1.62 29.96
C ASN A 58 -39.12 -2.04 28.66
N GLU A 59 -38.72 -1.05 27.86
CA GLU A 59 -37.86 -1.26 26.71
C GLU A 59 -36.38 -1.25 27.14
N LEU A 60 -35.63 -2.23 26.62
CA LEU A 60 -34.23 -2.45 26.90
C LEU A 60 -33.46 -2.51 25.58
N PHE A 61 -32.23 -2.01 25.61
CA PHE A 61 -31.31 -2.12 24.50
C PHE A 61 -30.31 -3.24 24.78
N ALA A 62 -29.98 -4.02 23.75
CA ALA A 62 -28.87 -4.94 23.79
C ALA A 62 -28.04 -4.85 22.53
N ARG A 63 -26.74 -5.08 22.68
CA ARG A 63 -25.80 -5.19 21.58
C ARG A 63 -25.37 -6.64 21.41
N VAL A 64 -25.40 -7.12 20.17
CA VAL A 64 -24.81 -8.41 19.80
C VAL A 64 -23.67 -8.17 18.81
N LYS A 65 -22.45 -8.61 19.14
CA LYS A 65 -21.31 -8.52 18.22
C LYS A 65 -21.39 -9.62 17.19
N VAL A 66 -21.21 -9.31 15.92
CA VAL A 66 -21.01 -10.34 14.89
C VAL A 66 -19.56 -10.85 15.01
N PRO A 67 -19.33 -12.13 15.34
CA PRO A 67 -18.00 -12.63 15.69
C PRO A 67 -17.13 -12.78 14.44
N PRO A 68 -15.98 -12.09 14.35
CA PRO A 68 -15.11 -12.15 13.16
C PRO A 68 -14.37 -13.47 13.01
N VAL A 69 -14.37 -14.32 14.05
CA VAL A 69 -13.76 -15.65 14.04
C VAL A 69 -14.56 -16.66 13.23
N LEU A 70 -15.84 -16.36 12.94
CA LEU A 70 -16.69 -17.20 12.11
C LEU A 70 -16.73 -16.68 10.67
N PRO A 71 -16.93 -17.56 9.67
CA PRO A 71 -17.17 -17.13 8.29
C PRO A 71 -18.38 -16.21 8.23
N ARG A 72 -18.19 -15.00 7.69
CA ARG A 72 -19.28 -14.03 7.60
C ARG A 72 -20.38 -14.42 6.61
N PHE A 73 -20.03 -15.13 5.54
CA PHE A 73 -21.00 -15.59 4.55
C PHE A 73 -21.14 -17.12 4.63
N LEU A 74 -22.28 -17.58 5.13
CA LEU A 74 -22.57 -19.01 5.31
C LEU A 74 -23.13 -19.60 4.02
N ASN A 75 -22.55 -20.71 3.56
CA ASN A 75 -22.99 -21.42 2.36
C ASN A 75 -24.26 -22.24 2.67
N VAL A 76 -25.31 -22.04 1.87
CA VAL A 76 -26.61 -22.76 1.98
C VAL A 76 -26.88 -23.70 0.81
N GLY A 77 -25.86 -23.95 -0.03
CA GLY A 77 -25.92 -24.84 -1.19
C GLY A 77 -25.47 -24.14 -2.47
N GLY A 78 -24.64 -24.83 -3.27
CA GLY A 78 -24.11 -24.28 -4.53
C GLY A 78 -23.34 -22.97 -4.31
N ALA A 79 -23.71 -21.93 -5.07
CA ALA A 79 -23.13 -20.58 -4.98
C ALA A 79 -24.02 -19.60 -4.19
N ARG A 80 -24.82 -20.10 -3.25
CA ARG A 80 -25.76 -19.29 -2.44
C ARG A 80 -25.21 -19.09 -1.04
N PHE A 81 -25.21 -17.83 -0.61
CA PHE A 81 -24.68 -17.42 0.68
C PHE A 81 -25.65 -16.48 1.41
N VAL A 82 -25.69 -16.61 2.74
CA VAL A 82 -26.39 -15.71 3.66
C VAL A 82 -25.40 -15.04 4.63
N PRO A 83 -25.53 -13.73 4.92
CA PRO A 83 -24.72 -13.09 5.93
C PRO A 83 -24.94 -13.69 7.33
N LEU A 84 -23.89 -13.73 8.14
CA LEU A 84 -23.93 -14.24 9.51
C LEU A 84 -24.84 -13.38 10.39
N GLU A 85 -24.80 -12.06 10.21
CA GLU A 85 -25.66 -11.12 10.93
C GLU A 85 -27.16 -11.40 10.74
N ASP A 86 -27.57 -11.85 9.55
CA ASP A 86 -28.95 -12.24 9.25
C ASP A 86 -29.36 -13.51 10.01
N VAL A 87 -28.45 -14.48 10.10
CA VAL A 87 -28.70 -15.73 10.84
C VAL A 87 -28.79 -15.46 12.33
N ILE A 88 -27.94 -14.58 12.87
CA ILE A 88 -28.02 -14.15 14.27
C ILE A 88 -29.33 -13.41 14.53
N ALA A 89 -29.70 -12.46 13.65
CA ALA A 89 -30.93 -11.68 13.77
C ALA A 89 -32.19 -12.57 13.80
N ALA A 90 -32.22 -13.64 13.00
CA ALA A 90 -33.33 -14.58 12.97
C ALA A 90 -33.50 -15.39 14.27
N HIS A 91 -32.45 -15.54 15.07
CA HIS A 91 -32.42 -16.37 16.27
C HIS A 91 -32.17 -15.55 17.56
N LEU A 92 -32.49 -14.24 17.55
CA LEU A 92 -32.35 -13.40 18.74
C LEU A 92 -33.19 -13.90 19.93
N HIS A 93 -34.28 -14.61 19.67
CA HIS A 93 -35.12 -15.20 20.72
C HIS A 93 -34.40 -16.27 21.56
N ASP A 94 -33.43 -16.99 20.97
CA ASP A 94 -32.59 -17.95 21.69
C ASP A 94 -31.58 -17.23 22.60
N LEU A 95 -31.10 -16.05 22.19
CA LEU A 95 -30.16 -15.22 22.96
C LEU A 95 -30.83 -14.46 24.11
N PHE A 96 -32.11 -14.15 23.96
CA PHE A 96 -32.88 -13.35 24.92
C PHE A 96 -34.18 -14.07 25.33
N PRO A 97 -34.08 -15.24 26.00
CA PRO A 97 -35.24 -16.02 26.38
C PRO A 97 -36.14 -15.22 27.33
N GLY A 98 -37.45 -15.21 27.04
CA GLY A 98 -38.45 -14.48 27.83
C GLY A 98 -38.58 -12.99 27.51
N MET A 99 -37.76 -12.46 26.61
CA MET A 99 -37.86 -11.08 26.13
C MET A 99 -38.60 -11.01 24.80
N GLU A 100 -39.36 -9.93 24.56
CA GLU A 100 -39.97 -9.65 23.27
C GLU A 100 -39.03 -8.79 22.43
N VAL A 101 -38.47 -9.33 21.34
CA VAL A 101 -37.62 -8.56 20.41
C VAL A 101 -38.51 -7.65 19.55
N LEU A 102 -38.38 -6.33 19.72
CA LEU A 102 -39.16 -5.34 18.98
C LEU A 102 -38.50 -4.93 17.66
N GLN A 103 -37.19 -4.67 17.72
CA GLN A 103 -36.41 -4.19 16.58
C GLN A 103 -35.01 -4.76 16.61
N GLN A 104 -34.42 -4.91 15.44
CA GLN A 104 -33.00 -5.26 15.28
C GLN A 104 -32.43 -4.52 14.08
N HIS A 105 -31.23 -3.97 14.24
CA HIS A 105 -30.57 -3.22 13.18
C HIS A 105 -29.05 -3.43 13.18
N THR A 106 -28.48 -3.55 11.99
CA THR A 106 -27.02 -3.66 11.82
C THR A 106 -26.37 -2.29 11.89
N PHE A 107 -25.26 -2.20 12.63
CA PHE A 107 -24.41 -1.01 12.65
C PHE A 107 -22.92 -1.37 12.74
N ARG A 108 -22.07 -0.44 12.30
CA ARG A 108 -20.62 -0.57 12.32
C ARG A 108 -19.96 0.75 12.68
N VAL A 109 -18.97 0.67 13.55
CA VAL A 109 -18.23 1.85 14.04
C VAL A 109 -16.83 1.83 13.46
N THR A 110 -16.36 2.96 12.93
CA THR A 110 -14.93 3.19 12.64
C THR A 110 -14.40 4.15 13.70
N ARG A 111 -13.24 3.83 14.27
CA ARG A 111 -12.57 4.66 15.28
C ARG A 111 -11.29 5.24 14.73
N ASN A 112 -10.89 6.40 15.25
CA ASN A 112 -9.58 6.93 14.97
C ASN A 112 -8.54 6.00 15.57
N GLU A 113 -7.56 5.64 14.75
CA GLU A 113 -6.48 4.72 15.09
C GLU A 113 -5.10 5.36 14.85
N ASP A 114 -5.04 6.69 14.65
CA ASP A 114 -3.76 7.37 14.57
C ASP A 114 -3.01 7.28 15.92
N LEU A 115 -1.73 6.91 15.83
CA LEU A 115 -0.79 6.85 16.96
C LEU A 115 0.00 8.15 17.04
N GLU A 116 -0.23 8.91 18.10
CA GLU A 116 0.63 10.03 18.50
C GLU A 116 1.49 9.56 19.68
N VAL A 117 2.79 9.36 19.42
CA VAL A 117 3.78 9.06 20.46
C VAL A 117 4.68 10.26 20.55
N GLU A 118 4.69 10.93 21.70
CA GLU A 118 5.65 11.98 22.04
C GLU A 118 7.05 11.35 22.09
N GLU A 119 7.91 11.75 21.14
CA GLU A 119 9.26 11.19 20.97
C GLU A 119 10.27 11.81 21.96
N ASP A 120 9.94 12.97 22.56
CA ASP A 120 10.89 13.79 23.32
C ASP A 120 11.08 13.34 24.79
N ASP A 121 10.15 12.56 25.36
CA ASP A 121 10.11 12.24 26.81
C ASP A 121 10.28 10.74 27.16
N ALA A 122 10.57 9.87 26.17
CA ALA A 122 10.68 8.44 26.40
C ALA A 122 12.14 7.95 26.41
N GLU A 123 12.65 7.50 27.58
CA GLU A 123 13.94 6.80 27.70
C GLU A 123 14.02 5.51 26.83
N ASN A 124 12.88 4.99 26.35
CA ASN A 124 12.80 3.88 25.40
C ASN A 124 11.56 3.99 24.48
N LEU A 125 11.76 4.43 23.24
CA LEU A 125 10.71 4.63 22.22
C LEU A 125 9.86 3.36 21.99
N LEU A 126 10.47 2.17 22.05
CA LEU A 126 9.77 0.90 21.82
C LEU A 126 8.75 0.62 22.93
N GLN A 127 9.11 0.88 24.19
CA GLN A 127 8.18 0.72 25.32
C GLN A 127 7.05 1.76 25.31
N ALA A 128 7.36 3.00 24.93
CA ALA A 128 6.35 4.06 24.79
C ALA A 128 5.33 3.69 23.70
N LEU A 129 5.80 3.18 22.55
CA LEU A 129 4.94 2.72 21.48
C LEU A 129 4.05 1.52 21.89
N GLU A 130 4.58 0.56 22.66
CA GLU A 130 3.79 -0.57 23.18
C GLU A 130 2.62 -0.08 24.07
N ARG A 131 2.87 0.90 24.94
CA ARG A 131 1.82 1.50 25.79
C ARG A 131 0.77 2.22 24.95
N GLU A 132 1.20 2.96 23.94
CA GLU A 132 0.28 3.72 23.08
C GLU A 132 -0.52 2.80 22.15
N LEU A 133 0.07 1.70 21.66
CA LEU A 133 -0.65 0.66 20.91
C LEU A 133 -1.81 0.06 21.71
N MET A 134 -1.65 -0.09 23.01
CA MET A 134 -2.72 -0.55 23.89
C MET A 134 -3.83 0.50 24.06
N ARG A 135 -3.46 1.80 24.13
CA ARG A 135 -4.41 2.92 24.22
C ARG A 135 -5.15 3.19 22.93
N ARG A 136 -4.49 3.07 21.77
CA ARG A 136 -5.04 3.25 20.41
C ARG A 136 -6.35 2.49 20.20
N ARG A 137 -6.49 1.30 20.78
CA ARG A 137 -7.72 0.51 20.69
C ARG A 137 -8.95 1.28 21.18
N PHE A 138 -8.79 2.31 22.00
CA PHE A 138 -9.88 3.09 22.59
C PHE A 138 -10.07 4.49 21.98
N GLY A 139 -9.50 4.76 20.79
CA GLY A 139 -9.69 6.04 20.10
C GLY A 139 -11.16 6.41 19.85
N PRO A 140 -11.49 7.70 19.65
CA PRO A 140 -12.87 8.16 19.46
C PRO A 140 -13.50 7.57 18.20
N ALA A 141 -14.82 7.44 18.18
CA ALA A 141 -15.56 7.06 16.97
C ALA A 141 -15.54 8.23 15.99
N VAL A 142 -15.27 7.94 14.72
CA VAL A 142 -15.19 8.95 13.64
C VAL A 142 -16.14 8.65 12.48
N ARG A 143 -16.79 7.48 12.53
CA ARG A 143 -17.81 7.08 11.57
C ARG A 143 -18.73 6.04 12.15
N LEU A 144 -20.02 6.25 12.02
CA LEU A 144 -21.08 5.28 12.31
C LEU A 144 -21.79 4.93 11.00
N GLU A 145 -21.64 3.68 10.56
CA GLU A 145 -22.40 3.14 9.43
C GLU A 145 -23.62 2.40 9.97
N VAL A 146 -24.79 2.67 9.40
CA VAL A 146 -26.06 2.02 9.76
C VAL A 146 -26.81 1.62 8.49
N GLU A 147 -27.64 0.58 8.58
CA GLU A 147 -28.56 0.28 7.47
C GLU A 147 -29.64 1.38 7.35
N ASP A 148 -30.12 1.65 6.13
CA ASP A 148 -31.19 2.64 5.88
C ASP A 148 -32.46 2.34 6.68
N SER A 149 -32.69 1.06 6.99
CA SER A 149 -33.79 0.55 7.79
C SER A 149 -33.71 0.90 9.28
N MET A 150 -32.60 1.49 9.75
CA MET A 150 -32.39 1.86 11.15
C MET A 150 -33.45 2.86 11.64
N ASP A 151 -34.16 2.48 12.70
CA ASP A 151 -35.12 3.34 13.37
C ASP A 151 -34.43 4.62 13.90
N PRO A 152 -35.00 5.82 13.68
CA PRO A 152 -34.40 7.08 14.13
C PRO A 152 -34.10 7.13 15.63
N HIS A 153 -34.93 6.52 16.48
CA HIS A 153 -34.73 6.52 17.93
C HIS A 153 -33.52 5.67 18.33
N VAL A 154 -33.35 4.51 17.68
CA VAL A 154 -32.17 3.65 17.89
C VAL A 154 -30.91 4.34 17.38
N LEU A 155 -31.00 5.06 16.26
CA LEU A 155 -29.88 5.85 15.75
C LEU A 155 -29.49 6.96 16.74
N ASP A 156 -30.45 7.72 17.27
CA ASP A 156 -30.20 8.79 18.23
C ASP A 156 -29.53 8.27 19.51
N LEU A 157 -29.96 7.09 19.98
CA LEU A 157 -29.29 6.37 21.07
C LEU A 157 -27.84 6.07 20.71
N LEU A 158 -27.57 5.42 19.57
CA LEU A 158 -26.21 5.09 19.14
C LEU A 158 -25.34 6.34 18.97
N MET A 159 -25.89 7.42 18.41
CA MET A 159 -25.16 8.68 18.22
C MET A 159 -24.73 9.29 19.55
N ARG A 160 -25.64 9.32 20.54
CA ARG A 160 -25.35 9.83 21.87
C ARG A 160 -24.30 8.99 22.59
N GLU A 161 -24.47 7.67 22.63
CA GLU A 161 -23.59 6.77 23.39
C GLU A 161 -22.21 6.61 22.74
N LEU A 162 -22.11 6.76 21.42
CA LEU A 162 -20.84 6.72 20.69
C LEU A 162 -20.19 8.11 20.53
N GLU A 163 -20.86 9.17 20.98
CA GLU A 163 -20.43 10.56 20.85
C GLU A 163 -20.13 10.97 19.40
N VAL A 164 -20.95 10.51 18.45
CA VAL A 164 -20.81 10.84 17.02
C VAL A 164 -21.84 11.87 16.57
N SER A 165 -21.39 12.78 15.72
CA SER A 165 -22.22 13.80 15.09
C SER A 165 -22.99 13.25 13.88
N ALA A 166 -24.06 13.94 13.47
CA ALA A 166 -24.85 13.55 12.29
C ALA A 166 -24.01 13.51 10.99
N SER A 167 -22.96 14.35 10.88
CA SER A 167 -22.03 14.33 9.74
C SER A 167 -21.14 13.09 9.68
N GLU A 168 -21.01 12.36 10.78
CA GLU A 168 -20.23 11.12 10.88
C GLU A 168 -21.11 9.87 10.70
N VAL A 169 -22.42 10.05 10.50
CA VAL A 169 -23.37 8.95 10.27
C VAL A 169 -23.56 8.72 8.77
N PHE A 170 -23.39 7.47 8.37
CA PHE A 170 -23.58 7.00 6.99
C PHE A 170 -24.69 5.96 6.97
N ARG A 171 -25.83 6.33 6.39
CA ARG A 171 -26.92 5.40 6.12
C ARG A 171 -26.69 4.72 4.77
N LEU A 172 -26.80 3.39 4.75
CA LEU A 172 -26.46 2.54 3.59
C LEU A 172 -27.53 1.46 3.40
N GLU A 173 -27.76 1.03 2.16
CA GLU A 173 -28.77 0.00 1.86
C GLU A 173 -28.48 -1.36 2.55
N GLY A 174 -27.21 -1.65 2.81
CA GLY A 174 -26.74 -2.90 3.40
C GLY A 174 -26.49 -4.01 2.36
N PRO A 175 -25.84 -5.13 2.73
CA PRO A 175 -25.23 -5.37 4.03
C PRO A 175 -24.04 -4.43 4.27
N LEU A 176 -23.82 -4.04 5.53
CA LEU A 176 -22.68 -3.18 5.89
C LEU A 176 -21.34 -3.93 5.71
N ASP A 177 -20.21 -3.24 5.86
CA ASP A 177 -18.88 -3.86 5.85
C ASP A 177 -18.54 -4.75 4.63
N LEU A 178 -18.60 -4.25 3.40
CA LEU A 178 -18.39 -5.10 2.21
C LEU A 178 -17.03 -5.81 2.11
N ARG A 179 -16.08 -5.57 3.03
CA ARG A 179 -14.84 -6.37 3.16
C ARG A 179 -15.13 -7.85 3.36
N GLY A 180 -16.26 -8.23 3.93
CA GLY A 180 -16.63 -9.64 4.07
C GLY A 180 -16.70 -10.39 2.74
N LEU A 181 -16.93 -9.69 1.61
CA LEU A 181 -17.03 -10.31 0.28
C LEU A 181 -15.73 -10.97 -0.17
N TRP A 182 -14.59 -10.68 0.46
CA TRP A 182 -13.34 -11.41 0.19
C TRP A 182 -13.48 -12.92 0.41
N SER A 183 -14.32 -13.37 1.34
CA SER A 183 -14.58 -14.81 1.51
C SER A 183 -15.24 -15.45 0.28
N LEU A 184 -15.94 -14.67 -0.55
CA LEU A 184 -16.51 -15.14 -1.82
C LEU A 184 -15.46 -15.13 -2.94
N VAL A 185 -14.55 -14.16 -2.92
CA VAL A 185 -13.41 -14.11 -3.86
C VAL A 185 -12.48 -15.30 -3.65
N ASP A 186 -12.37 -15.80 -2.42
CA ASP A 186 -11.52 -16.94 -2.07
C ASP A 186 -12.08 -18.30 -2.54
N LEU A 187 -13.33 -18.37 -2.99
CA LEU A 187 -13.94 -19.60 -3.50
C LEU A 187 -13.17 -20.16 -4.70
N ASN A 188 -13.11 -21.49 -4.83
CA ASN A 188 -12.42 -22.15 -5.94
C ASN A 188 -13.22 -22.06 -7.26
N ARG A 189 -13.14 -20.91 -7.92
CA ARG A 189 -13.81 -20.57 -9.18
C ARG A 189 -12.84 -19.87 -10.13
N ASP A 190 -11.83 -20.59 -10.57
CA ASP A 190 -10.78 -20.07 -11.45
C ASP A 190 -11.33 -19.55 -12.78
N ASP A 191 -12.48 -20.07 -13.23
CA ASP A 191 -13.22 -19.58 -14.40
C ASP A 191 -13.77 -18.15 -14.23
N LEU A 192 -13.85 -17.64 -13.00
CA LEU A 192 -14.26 -16.27 -12.67
C LEU A 192 -13.12 -15.38 -12.17
N LYS A 193 -11.88 -15.90 -12.13
CA LYS A 193 -10.70 -15.18 -11.61
C LYS A 193 -9.78 -14.77 -12.75
N PHE A 194 -8.86 -13.85 -12.45
CA PHE A 194 -7.76 -13.56 -13.37
C PHE A 194 -6.94 -14.83 -13.62
N PRO A 195 -6.48 -15.06 -14.86
CA PRO A 195 -5.57 -16.16 -15.16
C PRO A 195 -4.36 -16.14 -14.22
N ALA A 196 -3.94 -17.31 -13.75
CA ALA A 196 -2.75 -17.44 -12.92
C ALA A 196 -1.55 -16.80 -13.65
N PHE A 197 -0.82 -15.97 -12.91
CA PHE A 197 0.38 -15.31 -13.41
C PHE A 197 1.51 -15.69 -12.46
N LEU A 198 2.54 -16.34 -13.01
CA LEU A 198 3.75 -16.67 -12.29
C LEU A 198 4.83 -15.69 -12.76
N PRO A 199 5.42 -14.90 -11.84
CA PRO A 199 6.49 -13.98 -12.20
C PRO A 199 7.74 -14.75 -12.61
N LYS A 200 8.50 -14.21 -13.57
CA LYS A 200 9.73 -14.84 -14.06
C LYS A 200 10.96 -14.15 -13.51
N THR A 201 12.08 -14.85 -13.46
CA THR A 201 13.38 -14.19 -13.21
C THR A 201 13.63 -13.17 -14.32
N SER A 202 14.06 -11.96 -13.95
CA SER A 202 14.38 -10.93 -14.94
C SER A 202 15.46 -11.42 -15.90
N TYR A 203 15.24 -11.22 -17.21
CA TYR A 203 16.25 -11.54 -18.24
C TYR A 203 17.56 -10.78 -18.03
N ALA A 204 17.52 -9.63 -17.35
CA ALA A 204 18.73 -8.89 -17.02
C ALA A 204 19.61 -9.62 -15.99
N LEU A 205 19.02 -10.50 -15.16
CA LEU A 205 19.72 -11.34 -14.17
C LEU A 205 20.09 -12.72 -14.72
N SER A 206 19.32 -13.26 -15.68
CA SER A 206 19.59 -14.56 -16.28
C SER A 206 19.06 -14.65 -17.71
N ASP A 207 19.96 -14.87 -18.68
CA ASP A 207 19.62 -14.93 -20.11
C ASP A 207 18.83 -16.21 -20.49
N VAL A 208 18.89 -17.25 -19.65
CA VAL A 208 18.25 -18.55 -19.88
C VAL A 208 17.51 -18.97 -18.63
N GLU A 209 16.26 -19.40 -18.79
CA GLU A 209 15.50 -20.03 -17.73
C GLU A 209 16.18 -21.36 -17.37
N SER A 210 16.86 -21.40 -16.23
CA SER A 210 17.68 -22.51 -15.76
C SER A 210 17.29 -22.92 -14.35
N ALA A 211 17.58 -24.17 -13.98
CA ALA A 211 17.39 -24.64 -12.60
C ALA A 211 18.38 -24.02 -11.60
N LEU A 212 19.48 -23.42 -12.10
CA LEU A 212 20.45 -22.72 -11.27
C LEU A 212 20.01 -21.28 -11.04
N SER A 213 20.12 -20.83 -9.79
CA SER A 213 19.86 -19.44 -9.43
C SER A 213 20.94 -18.53 -10.02
N PRO A 214 20.58 -17.32 -10.52
CA PRO A 214 21.57 -16.38 -11.04
C PRO A 214 22.47 -15.86 -9.92
N ASP A 215 23.75 -15.59 -10.22
CA ASP A 215 24.62 -14.83 -9.31
C ASP A 215 24.32 -13.33 -9.47
N VAL A 216 23.50 -12.80 -8.56
CA VAL A 216 23.01 -11.42 -8.64
C VAL A 216 24.15 -10.43 -8.41
N LEU A 217 25.08 -10.75 -7.50
CA LEU A 217 26.23 -9.88 -7.20
C LEU A 217 27.18 -9.80 -8.40
N GLU A 218 27.45 -10.90 -9.09
CA GLU A 218 28.25 -10.91 -10.31
C GLU A 218 27.60 -10.07 -11.42
N VAL A 219 26.29 -10.23 -11.64
CA VAL A 219 25.56 -9.44 -12.64
C VAL A 219 25.62 -7.95 -12.32
N MET A 220 25.35 -7.56 -11.07
CA MET A 220 25.41 -6.17 -10.61
C MET A 220 26.81 -5.55 -10.79
N ARG A 221 27.86 -6.36 -10.73
CA ARG A 221 29.24 -5.90 -10.98
C ARG A 221 29.48 -5.56 -12.45
N ALA A 222 28.79 -6.27 -13.35
CA ALA A 222 28.93 -6.10 -14.78
C ALA A 222 28.04 -4.97 -15.33
N LYS A 223 26.81 -4.84 -14.81
CA LYS A 223 25.83 -3.85 -15.27
C LYS A 223 24.78 -3.53 -14.21
N ASP A 224 24.15 -2.38 -14.36
CA ASP A 224 22.95 -2.04 -13.60
C ASP A 224 21.73 -2.83 -14.12
N VAL A 225 20.84 -3.21 -13.20
CA VAL A 225 19.64 -4.00 -13.50
C VAL A 225 18.40 -3.26 -13.00
N LEU A 226 17.50 -2.94 -13.92
CA LEU A 226 16.16 -2.44 -13.60
C LEU A 226 15.20 -3.63 -13.48
N LEU A 227 14.49 -3.70 -12.36
CA LEU A 227 13.48 -4.70 -12.04
C LEU A 227 12.11 -4.05 -12.08
N HIS A 228 11.11 -4.80 -12.55
CA HIS A 228 9.72 -4.38 -12.61
C HIS A 228 8.81 -5.44 -11.97
N HIS A 229 8.55 -5.31 -10.67
CA HIS A 229 7.61 -6.16 -9.94
C HIS A 229 6.16 -5.74 -10.26
N PRO A 230 5.17 -6.64 -10.21
CA PRO A 230 5.29 -8.07 -9.93
C PRO A 230 5.72 -8.87 -11.17
N TYR A 231 6.04 -8.23 -12.29
CA TYR A 231 6.30 -8.94 -13.55
C TYR A 231 7.60 -9.76 -13.50
N ASP A 232 8.64 -9.14 -12.95
CA ASP A 232 9.86 -9.81 -12.51
C ASP A 232 9.65 -10.40 -11.11
N SER A 233 10.24 -11.56 -10.83
CA SER A 233 10.07 -12.25 -9.56
C SER A 233 10.90 -11.61 -8.46
N PHE A 234 10.25 -11.22 -7.36
CA PHE A 234 10.93 -10.72 -6.16
C PHE A 234 11.85 -11.77 -5.52
N SER A 235 11.44 -13.04 -5.53
CA SER A 235 12.20 -14.12 -4.88
C SER A 235 13.52 -14.41 -5.59
N THR A 236 13.56 -14.31 -6.92
CA THR A 236 14.77 -14.56 -7.73
C THR A 236 15.52 -13.28 -8.11
N SER A 237 15.19 -12.15 -7.47
CA SER A 237 15.86 -10.86 -7.65
C SER A 237 16.30 -10.24 -6.32
N VAL A 238 15.48 -9.39 -5.73
CA VAL A 238 15.83 -8.60 -4.52
C VAL A 238 16.00 -9.49 -3.29
N GLN A 239 15.16 -10.51 -3.13
CA GLN A 239 15.32 -11.48 -2.04
C GLN A 239 16.60 -12.28 -2.21
N LEU A 240 16.83 -12.86 -3.40
CA LEU A 240 18.04 -13.62 -3.71
C LEU A 240 19.32 -12.79 -3.55
N PHE A 241 19.31 -11.51 -3.92
CA PHE A 241 20.42 -10.59 -3.69
C PHE A 241 20.83 -10.55 -2.21
N LEU A 242 19.86 -10.44 -1.30
CA LEU A 242 20.11 -10.38 0.14
C LEU A 242 20.51 -11.74 0.71
N GLU A 243 19.93 -12.84 0.23
CA GLU A 243 20.32 -14.21 0.62
C GLU A 243 21.76 -14.53 0.18
N GLN A 244 22.16 -14.14 -1.02
CA GLN A 244 23.54 -14.27 -1.51
C GLN A 244 24.49 -13.40 -0.70
N ALA A 245 24.12 -12.16 -0.40
CA ALA A 245 24.94 -11.29 0.43
C ALA A 245 25.12 -11.82 1.86
N ALA A 246 24.08 -12.42 2.44
CA ALA A 246 24.13 -13.02 3.77
C ALA A 246 25.05 -14.24 3.83
N SER A 247 25.11 -15.04 2.76
CA SER A 247 25.91 -16.27 2.69
C SER A 247 27.35 -16.07 2.19
N ASP A 248 27.63 -15.01 1.43
CA ASP A 248 28.97 -14.77 0.87
C ASP A 248 30.00 -14.41 1.96
N PRO A 249 31.13 -15.15 2.09
CA PRO A 249 32.18 -14.86 3.07
C PRO A 249 32.94 -13.56 2.81
N ASN A 250 32.89 -13.00 1.59
CA ASN A 250 33.55 -11.74 1.23
C ASN A 250 32.70 -10.51 1.52
N VAL A 251 31.43 -10.69 1.91
CA VAL A 251 30.57 -9.58 2.34
C VAL A 251 30.93 -9.19 3.77
N LEU A 252 31.22 -7.91 3.95
CA LEU A 252 31.66 -7.34 5.22
C LEU A 252 30.51 -6.69 5.98
N ALA A 253 29.58 -6.06 5.26
CA ALA A 253 28.47 -5.33 5.88
C ALA A 253 27.20 -5.32 5.03
N ILE A 254 26.05 -5.26 5.69
CA ILE A 254 24.73 -5.08 5.08
C ILE A 254 24.02 -3.94 5.79
N LYS A 255 23.49 -2.96 5.05
CA LYS A 255 22.63 -1.89 5.57
C LYS A 255 21.27 -1.96 4.87
N GLN A 256 20.19 -2.00 5.64
CA GLN A 256 18.84 -2.23 5.13
C GLN A 256 17.82 -1.30 5.78
N THR A 257 16.91 -0.74 4.98
CA THR A 257 15.69 -0.08 5.49
C THR A 257 14.53 -1.08 5.55
N LEU A 258 13.80 -1.10 6.67
CA LEU A 258 12.65 -1.94 6.92
C LEU A 258 11.45 -1.07 7.32
N TYR A 259 10.56 -0.81 6.36
CA TYR A 259 9.33 -0.04 6.60
C TYR A 259 8.15 -0.94 6.99
N ARG A 260 7.97 -2.06 6.28
CA ARG A 260 6.92 -3.05 6.47
C ARG A 260 7.43 -4.44 6.11
N THR A 261 7.22 -5.41 6.98
CA THR A 261 7.58 -6.82 6.74
C THR A 261 6.45 -7.75 7.18
N SER A 262 6.45 -9.00 6.72
CA SER A 262 5.46 -10.03 7.10
C SER A 262 5.92 -10.86 8.29
N GLY A 263 4.95 -11.47 9.01
CA GLY A 263 5.12 -12.49 10.07
C GLY A 263 6.41 -13.30 9.95
N ASP A 264 6.54 -13.94 8.79
CA ASP A 264 7.71 -14.67 8.32
C ASP A 264 8.31 -13.89 7.13
N SER A 265 9.45 -13.24 7.32
CA SER A 265 10.09 -12.40 6.30
C SER A 265 11.47 -12.99 5.96
N PRO A 266 11.65 -13.59 4.76
CA PRO A 266 12.94 -14.12 4.32
C PRO A 266 14.07 -13.07 4.36
N ILE A 267 13.70 -11.79 4.19
CA ILE A 267 14.63 -10.67 4.30
C ILE A 267 15.18 -10.53 5.73
N VAL A 268 14.31 -10.63 6.73
CA VAL A 268 14.72 -10.56 8.15
C VAL A 268 15.59 -11.77 8.47
N ASP A 269 15.23 -12.96 7.99
CA ASP A 269 16.01 -14.18 8.21
C ASP A 269 17.42 -14.07 7.58
N ALA A 270 17.53 -13.51 6.37
CA ALA A 270 18.83 -13.27 5.73
C ALA A 270 19.70 -12.28 6.52
N LEU A 271 19.12 -11.22 7.09
CA LEU A 271 19.86 -10.27 7.93
C LEU A 271 20.34 -10.91 9.23
N ILE A 272 19.52 -11.76 9.86
CA ILE A 272 19.90 -12.52 11.05
C ILE A 272 21.08 -13.44 10.73
N GLN A 273 20.97 -14.25 9.66
CA GLN A 273 22.04 -15.14 9.22
C GLN A 273 23.34 -14.39 8.92
N ALA A 274 23.25 -13.20 8.31
CA ALA A 274 24.41 -12.36 8.04
C ALA A 274 25.11 -11.92 9.34
N ALA A 275 24.35 -11.48 10.35
CA ALA A 275 24.88 -11.06 11.64
C ALA A 275 25.49 -12.24 12.41
N GLU A 276 24.83 -13.39 12.43
CA GLU A 276 25.35 -14.63 13.03
C GLU A 276 26.64 -15.11 12.35
N ALA A 277 26.78 -14.87 11.04
CA ALA A 277 28.01 -15.10 10.28
C ALA A 277 29.11 -14.06 10.52
N GLY A 278 28.93 -13.11 11.45
CA GLY A 278 29.91 -12.09 11.84
C GLY A 278 29.98 -10.86 10.95
N LYS A 279 29.01 -10.67 10.03
CA LYS A 279 28.94 -9.48 9.17
C LYS A 279 28.39 -8.29 9.96
N GLN A 280 28.80 -7.08 9.61
CA GLN A 280 28.24 -5.86 10.21
C GLN A 280 26.86 -5.57 9.61
N VAL A 281 25.79 -5.77 10.37
CA VAL A 281 24.42 -5.56 9.88
C VAL A 281 23.77 -4.36 10.57
N LEU A 282 23.30 -3.40 9.76
CA LEU A 282 22.49 -2.26 10.20
C LEU A 282 21.08 -2.40 9.62
N ALA A 283 20.06 -2.38 10.49
CA ALA A 283 18.66 -2.40 10.08
C ALA A 283 17.95 -1.14 10.60
N LEU A 284 17.46 -0.31 9.68
CA LEU A 284 16.66 0.85 10.03
C LEU A 284 15.17 0.48 10.01
N VAL A 285 14.54 0.45 11.18
CA VAL A 285 13.17 -0.05 11.35
C VAL A 285 12.22 1.10 11.64
N GLU A 286 11.23 1.29 10.77
CA GLU A 286 10.15 2.25 11.00
C GLU A 286 9.08 1.63 11.90
N LEU A 287 9.10 1.96 13.19
CA LEU A 287 8.14 1.41 14.15
C LEU A 287 6.73 2.00 14.00
N LYS A 288 6.58 3.23 13.46
CA LYS A 288 5.28 3.91 13.29
C LYS A 288 4.65 3.63 11.92
N ALA A 289 4.98 2.50 11.31
CA ALA A 289 4.35 2.03 10.08
C ALA A 289 2.90 1.59 10.37
N ARG A 290 1.93 2.29 9.77
CA ARG A 290 0.50 2.08 10.04
C ARG A 290 0.09 0.62 9.81
N PHE A 291 -0.49 0.02 10.85
CA PHE A 291 -1.03 -1.35 10.94
C PHE A 291 -0.01 -2.49 11.03
N ASP A 292 1.30 -2.16 11.00
CA ASP A 292 2.40 -3.14 11.06
C ASP A 292 3.22 -2.99 12.36
N GLU A 293 2.79 -2.13 13.29
CA GLU A 293 3.60 -1.70 14.44
C GLU A 293 3.98 -2.87 15.36
N GLN A 294 3.02 -3.73 15.71
CA GLN A 294 3.25 -4.90 16.58
C GLN A 294 4.26 -5.89 15.96
N ALA A 295 4.18 -6.06 14.64
CA ALA A 295 5.04 -6.97 13.91
C ALA A 295 6.46 -6.40 13.82
N ASN A 296 6.58 -5.09 13.50
CA ASN A 296 7.86 -4.37 13.48
C ASN A 296 8.56 -4.39 14.86
N ILE A 297 7.83 -4.24 15.96
CA ILE A 297 8.39 -4.38 17.32
C ILE A 297 8.95 -5.79 17.55
N THR A 298 8.24 -6.82 17.08
CA THR A 298 8.66 -8.21 17.27
C THR A 298 9.95 -8.52 16.50
N TRP A 299 10.10 -8.06 15.26
CA TRP A 299 11.34 -8.29 14.51
C TRP A 299 12.49 -7.40 14.95
N ALA A 300 12.23 -6.16 15.38
CA ALA A 300 13.27 -5.31 15.96
C ALA A 300 13.99 -6.05 17.09
N ARG A 301 13.23 -6.68 18.00
CA ARG A 301 13.79 -7.53 19.07
C ARG A 301 14.57 -8.73 18.55
N LYS A 302 14.03 -9.45 17.55
CA LYS A 302 14.73 -10.61 16.96
C LYS A 302 16.06 -10.22 16.30
N LEU A 303 16.07 -9.10 15.58
CA LEU A 303 17.27 -8.54 14.94
C LEU A 303 18.30 -8.13 15.99
N GLU A 304 17.90 -7.38 17.02
CA GLU A 304 18.79 -6.99 18.13
C GLU A 304 19.41 -8.21 18.82
N GLN A 305 18.61 -9.26 19.09
CA GLN A 305 19.09 -10.51 19.70
C GLN A 305 20.12 -11.26 18.85
N ALA A 306 20.01 -11.16 17.52
CA ALA A 306 20.96 -11.75 16.58
C ALA A 306 22.24 -10.91 16.38
N GLY A 307 22.35 -9.75 17.04
CA GLY A 307 23.51 -8.86 16.92
C GLY A 307 23.41 -7.84 15.77
N VAL A 308 22.24 -7.68 15.16
CA VAL A 308 21.99 -6.60 14.19
C VAL A 308 21.89 -5.27 14.92
N HIS A 309 22.57 -4.24 14.41
CA HIS A 309 22.43 -2.87 14.91
C HIS A 309 21.10 -2.28 14.41
N VAL A 310 20.09 -2.22 15.27
CA VAL A 310 18.77 -1.68 14.94
C VAL A 310 18.70 -0.19 15.26
N VAL A 311 18.21 0.61 14.31
CA VAL A 311 18.01 2.06 14.46
C VAL A 311 16.60 2.44 14.06
N TYR A 312 16.02 3.43 14.74
CA TYR A 312 14.61 3.80 14.62
C TYR A 312 14.35 5.07 13.77
N GLY A 313 15.26 5.42 12.87
CA GLY A 313 15.14 6.61 12.00
C GLY A 313 15.47 7.93 12.72
N LEU A 314 15.18 9.05 12.06
CA LEU A 314 15.35 10.40 12.61
C LEU A 314 14.10 10.84 13.35
N VAL A 315 14.29 11.50 14.50
CA VAL A 315 13.20 12.06 15.32
C VAL A 315 12.35 13.01 14.46
N GLY A 316 11.02 12.87 14.54
CA GLY A 316 10.04 13.67 13.81
C GLY A 316 9.88 13.31 12.32
N LEU A 317 10.70 12.40 11.78
CA LEU A 317 10.64 11.99 10.37
C LEU A 317 10.40 10.49 10.22
N LYS A 318 9.40 10.13 9.40
CA LYS A 318 9.18 8.72 9.06
C LYS A 318 10.13 8.27 7.95
N THR A 319 10.82 7.15 8.14
CA THR A 319 11.71 6.64 7.09
C THR A 319 10.92 5.79 6.11
N HIS A 320 10.83 6.24 4.86
CA HIS A 320 10.03 5.59 3.82
C HIS A 320 10.83 5.33 2.53
N CYS A 321 12.12 5.67 2.48
CA CYS A 321 13.01 5.20 1.43
C CYS A 321 13.16 3.68 1.48
N LYS A 322 13.37 3.04 0.32
CA LYS A 322 13.59 1.59 0.21
C LYS A 322 14.97 1.32 -0.35
N LEU A 323 15.89 1.15 0.57
CA LEU A 323 17.31 1.03 0.31
C LEU A 323 17.87 -0.24 0.93
N SER A 324 18.72 -0.89 0.15
CA SER A 324 19.59 -1.96 0.60
C SER A 324 20.99 -1.67 0.11
N MET A 325 21.99 -1.90 0.94
CA MET A 325 23.39 -1.75 0.57
C MET A 325 24.20 -2.90 1.16
N VAL A 326 24.95 -3.58 0.30
CA VAL A 326 25.87 -4.65 0.65
C VAL A 326 27.29 -4.18 0.35
N VAL A 327 28.18 -4.26 1.34
CA VAL A 327 29.60 -3.93 1.19
C VAL A 327 30.39 -5.22 1.10
N ARG A 328 31.04 -5.44 -0.05
CA ARG A 328 31.79 -6.67 -0.36
C ARG A 328 33.24 -6.36 -0.69
N ASN A 329 34.15 -7.23 -0.27
CA ASN A 329 35.55 -7.18 -0.66
C ASN A 329 35.79 -7.98 -1.95
N ASP A 330 35.89 -7.29 -3.07
CA ASP A 330 36.11 -7.89 -4.39
C ASP A 330 37.61 -7.89 -4.72
N GLY A 331 38.35 -8.84 -4.16
CA GLY A 331 39.78 -9.00 -4.44
C GLY A 331 40.64 -7.82 -3.97
N GLY A 332 40.34 -7.26 -2.80
CA GLY A 332 41.04 -6.11 -2.20
C GLY A 332 40.36 -4.77 -2.44
N VAL A 333 39.33 -4.72 -3.29
CA VAL A 333 38.55 -3.50 -3.55
C VAL A 333 37.20 -3.60 -2.85
N LEU A 334 36.93 -2.66 -1.95
CA LEU A 334 35.61 -2.56 -1.33
C LEU A 334 34.60 -1.98 -2.32
N ARG A 335 33.59 -2.78 -2.66
CA ARG A 335 32.48 -2.35 -3.52
C ARG A 335 31.17 -2.30 -2.75
N ARG A 336 30.29 -1.40 -3.18
CA ARG A 336 28.95 -1.22 -2.62
C ARG A 336 27.94 -1.66 -3.68
N TYR A 337 27.13 -2.65 -3.33
CA TYR A 337 26.04 -3.16 -4.14
C TYR A 337 24.74 -2.63 -3.53
N CYS A 338 23.99 -1.86 -4.30
CA CYS A 338 22.81 -1.15 -3.82
C CYS A 338 21.54 -1.62 -4.53
N HIS A 339 20.45 -1.70 -3.76
CA HIS A 339 19.09 -1.73 -4.28
C HIS A 339 18.37 -0.44 -3.88
N ILE A 340 17.76 0.25 -4.85
CA ILE A 340 16.86 1.39 -4.61
C ILE A 340 15.50 1.06 -5.21
N GLY A 341 14.46 0.98 -4.39
CA GLY A 341 13.11 0.58 -4.79
C GLY A 341 12.06 1.69 -4.66
N THR A 342 11.00 1.59 -5.48
CA THR A 342 9.76 2.35 -5.27
C THR A 342 8.86 1.69 -4.20
N GLY A 343 9.03 0.38 -4.00
CA GLY A 343 8.22 -0.48 -3.12
C GLY A 343 8.98 -1.09 -1.95
N ASN A 344 8.24 -1.60 -0.97
CA ASN A 344 8.78 -2.23 0.24
C ASN A 344 9.36 -3.63 -0.01
N TYR A 345 10.24 -4.07 0.89
CA TYR A 345 10.83 -5.40 0.90
C TYR A 345 9.88 -6.45 1.49
N HIS A 346 8.68 -6.58 0.91
CA HIS A 346 7.63 -7.46 1.40
C HIS A 346 7.13 -8.42 0.29
N PRO A 347 7.41 -9.73 0.38
CA PRO A 347 7.12 -10.68 -0.70
C PRO A 347 5.65 -10.75 -1.13
N LYS A 348 4.70 -10.67 -0.18
CA LYS A 348 3.26 -10.69 -0.52
C LYS A 348 2.83 -9.45 -1.31
N THR A 349 3.24 -8.24 -0.90
CA THR A 349 2.88 -7.02 -1.63
C THR A 349 3.58 -6.96 -2.98
N ALA A 350 4.80 -7.49 -3.11
CA ALA A 350 5.52 -7.59 -4.38
C ALA A 350 4.82 -8.47 -5.44
N ARG A 351 3.75 -9.20 -5.08
CA ARG A 351 2.88 -9.94 -6.03
C ARG A 351 1.59 -9.20 -6.39
N LEU A 352 1.29 -8.11 -5.68
CA LEU A 352 0.04 -7.35 -5.79
C LEU A 352 0.29 -5.90 -6.23
N TYR A 353 1.47 -5.36 -5.95
CA TYR A 353 1.86 -3.97 -6.18
C TYR A 353 2.85 -3.96 -7.33
N GLU A 354 2.67 -3.01 -8.25
CA GLU A 354 3.63 -2.75 -9.30
C GLU A 354 4.71 -1.81 -8.79
N ASP A 355 5.97 -2.19 -8.91
CA ASP A 355 7.10 -1.44 -8.37
C ASP A 355 8.32 -1.57 -9.28
N LEU A 356 9.15 -0.53 -9.28
CA LEU A 356 10.45 -0.52 -9.93
C LEU A 356 11.56 -0.64 -8.88
N GLY A 357 12.65 -1.32 -9.24
CA GLY A 357 13.84 -1.45 -8.40
C GLY A 357 15.12 -1.40 -9.22
N LEU A 358 16.07 -0.56 -8.81
CA LEU A 358 17.41 -0.50 -9.40
C LEU A 358 18.39 -1.28 -8.54
N LEU A 359 18.99 -2.33 -9.13
CA LEU A 359 20.19 -2.98 -8.61
C LEU A 359 21.42 -2.39 -9.31
N THR A 360 22.38 -1.86 -8.55
CA THR A 360 23.55 -1.18 -9.11
C THR A 360 24.79 -1.38 -8.24
N SER A 361 25.97 -1.34 -8.86
CA SER A 361 27.26 -1.19 -8.17
C SER A 361 27.98 0.12 -8.53
N ASP A 362 27.25 1.10 -9.06
CA ASP A 362 27.77 2.42 -9.41
C ASP A 362 28.38 3.09 -8.15
N PRO A 363 29.64 3.55 -8.22
CA PRO A 363 30.35 4.07 -7.06
C PRO A 363 29.77 5.38 -6.53
N VAL A 364 29.12 6.19 -7.38
CA VAL A 364 28.52 7.47 -7.00
C VAL A 364 27.19 7.21 -6.29
N ILE A 365 26.32 6.36 -6.85
CA ILE A 365 25.07 5.95 -6.18
C ILE A 365 25.41 5.25 -4.85
N GLY A 366 26.40 4.35 -4.86
CA GLY A 366 26.84 3.66 -3.65
C GLY A 366 27.38 4.61 -2.57
N ALA A 367 28.04 5.71 -2.96
CA ALA A 367 28.45 6.75 -2.01
C ALA A 367 27.27 7.55 -1.46
N ASP A 368 26.34 7.96 -2.30
CA ASP A 368 25.13 8.68 -1.88
C ASP A 368 24.26 7.84 -0.92
N VAL A 369 24.04 6.56 -1.23
CA VAL A 369 23.31 5.63 -0.37
C VAL A 369 24.03 5.41 0.97
N ALA A 370 25.36 5.26 0.95
CA ALA A 370 26.15 5.14 2.17
C ALA A 370 26.04 6.38 3.06
N ASN A 371 26.11 7.58 2.46
CA ASN A 371 25.96 8.85 3.17
C ASN A 371 24.56 8.99 3.78
N LEU A 372 23.51 8.60 3.05
CA LEU A 372 22.15 8.60 3.57
C LEU A 372 22.00 7.64 4.76
N PHE A 373 22.53 6.41 4.68
CA PHE A 373 22.51 5.52 5.84
C PHE A 373 23.24 6.13 7.05
N ASN A 374 24.38 6.79 6.84
CA ASN A 374 25.12 7.44 7.92
C ASN A 374 24.34 8.61 8.53
N GLN A 375 23.60 9.37 7.72
CA GLN A 375 22.70 10.42 8.20
C GLN A 375 21.51 9.84 8.97
N LEU A 376 20.99 8.69 8.57
CA LEU A 376 19.87 8.05 9.26
C LEU A 376 20.29 7.35 10.56
N SER A 377 21.55 6.91 10.67
CA SER A 377 22.09 6.23 11.85
C SER A 377 22.94 7.11 12.75
N GLY A 378 23.13 8.39 12.43
CA GLY A 378 24.03 9.27 13.17
C GLY A 378 23.82 10.76 12.88
N TYR A 379 24.59 11.61 13.54
CA TYR A 379 24.48 13.07 13.45
C TYR A 379 25.29 13.63 12.26
N SER A 380 24.88 13.33 11.02
CA SER A 380 25.45 13.97 9.82
C SER A 380 24.56 15.09 9.33
N MET A 381 25.07 16.32 9.34
CA MET A 381 24.38 17.51 8.82
C MET A 381 24.95 17.89 7.44
N ASN A 382 24.12 18.43 6.55
CA ASN A 382 24.51 18.99 5.24
C ASN A 382 25.09 18.00 4.22
N THR A 383 24.51 16.80 4.10
CA THR A 383 24.86 15.88 3.01
C THR A 383 24.34 16.40 1.67
N GLN A 384 25.23 16.65 0.70
CA GLN A 384 24.86 16.83 -0.69
C GLN A 384 24.92 15.48 -1.41
N TYR A 385 23.93 15.21 -2.25
CA TYR A 385 23.83 14.00 -3.05
C TYR A 385 24.02 14.34 -4.53
N GLN A 386 24.73 13.50 -5.27
CA GLN A 386 25.01 13.74 -6.68
C GLN A 386 23.96 13.08 -7.60
N ARG A 387 23.52 11.88 -7.22
CA ARG A 387 22.64 10.99 -7.99
C ARG A 387 21.30 10.73 -7.33
N LEU A 388 21.15 11.14 -6.07
CA LEU A 388 19.90 11.04 -5.33
C LEU A 388 19.26 12.41 -5.09
N LEU A 389 17.93 12.42 -5.08
CA LEU A 389 17.15 13.45 -4.39
C LEU A 389 16.56 12.84 -3.13
N VAL A 390 16.68 13.53 -2.00
CA VAL A 390 16.30 13.00 -0.68
C VAL A 390 15.35 13.98 0.01
N ALA A 391 14.16 13.52 0.37
CA ALA A 391 13.21 14.29 1.16
C ALA A 391 13.65 14.29 2.65
N PRO A 392 13.37 15.36 3.41
CA PRO A 392 12.60 16.55 3.01
C PRO A 392 13.42 17.62 2.28
N HIS A 393 14.71 17.40 2.06
CA HIS A 393 15.63 18.46 1.64
C HIS A 393 15.59 18.81 0.15
N SER A 394 15.63 17.82 -0.75
CA SER A 394 15.90 18.07 -2.18
C SER A 394 14.91 17.47 -3.17
N VAL A 395 13.98 16.59 -2.77
CA VAL A 395 13.00 16.03 -3.72
C VAL A 395 12.09 17.13 -4.30
N ARG A 396 11.47 17.95 -3.45
CA ARG A 396 10.56 19.01 -3.91
C ARG A 396 11.30 20.04 -4.78
N SER A 397 12.37 20.63 -4.25
CA SER A 397 13.14 21.66 -4.95
C SER A 397 13.78 21.12 -6.23
N GLY A 398 14.34 19.91 -6.19
CA GLY A 398 14.96 19.27 -7.36
C GLY A 398 13.98 18.93 -8.47
N LEU A 399 12.74 18.53 -8.14
CA LEU A 399 11.69 18.34 -9.15
C LEU A 399 11.22 19.67 -9.74
N ILE A 400 11.00 20.70 -8.90
CA ILE A 400 10.60 22.03 -9.36
C ILE A 400 11.65 22.64 -10.28
N GLU A 401 12.93 22.55 -9.94
CA GLU A 401 14.05 23.01 -10.79
C GLU A 401 13.97 22.39 -12.20
N ARG A 402 13.70 21.09 -12.28
CA ARG A 402 13.58 20.37 -13.55
C ARG A 402 12.34 20.76 -14.34
N ILE A 403 11.21 20.99 -13.67
CA ILE A 403 9.99 21.51 -14.30
C ILE A 403 10.26 22.87 -14.94
N GLU A 404 10.87 23.80 -14.19
CA GLU A 404 11.18 25.14 -14.70
C GLU A 404 12.23 25.09 -15.83
N ARG A 405 13.18 24.15 -15.77
CA ARG A 405 14.14 23.91 -16.86
C ARG A 405 13.47 23.46 -18.17
N GLU A 406 12.38 22.69 -18.12
CA GLU A 406 11.62 22.36 -19.33
C GLU A 406 10.99 23.60 -19.98
N VAL A 407 10.59 24.59 -19.16
CA VAL A 407 10.10 25.88 -19.67
C VAL A 407 11.22 26.64 -20.39
N GLU A 408 12.42 26.64 -19.83
CA GLU A 408 13.60 27.25 -20.47
C GLU A 408 13.95 26.57 -21.79
N HIS A 409 13.95 25.23 -21.82
CA HIS A 409 14.19 24.46 -23.04
C HIS A 409 13.16 24.77 -24.12
N LEU A 410 11.86 24.81 -23.77
CA LEU A 410 10.81 25.16 -24.72
C LEU A 410 10.99 26.57 -25.29
N ARG A 411 11.30 27.56 -24.45
CA ARG A 411 11.58 28.94 -24.88
C ARG A 411 12.79 29.03 -25.80
N ALA A 412 13.77 28.16 -25.61
CA ALA A 412 14.95 28.04 -26.47
C ALA A 412 14.69 27.21 -27.75
N GLY A 413 13.46 26.76 -28.00
CA GLY A 413 13.10 25.93 -29.16
C GLY A 413 13.61 24.49 -29.09
N LYS A 414 13.97 24.00 -27.90
CA LYS A 414 14.43 22.63 -27.67
C LYS A 414 13.28 21.72 -27.26
N PRO A 415 13.41 20.39 -27.42
CA PRO A 415 12.40 19.45 -26.92
C PRO A 415 12.14 19.64 -25.42
N ALA A 416 10.87 19.80 -25.07
CA ALA A 416 10.42 19.95 -23.69
C ALA A 416 9.14 19.14 -23.48
N ARG A 417 9.10 18.36 -22.40
CA ARG A 417 7.95 17.54 -21.97
C ARG A 417 8.16 17.08 -20.53
N ILE A 418 7.08 17.02 -19.77
CA ILE A 418 7.09 16.47 -18.40
C ILE A 418 6.16 15.26 -18.37
N ARG A 419 6.63 14.12 -17.85
CA ARG A 419 5.79 12.93 -17.64
C ARG A 419 6.00 12.36 -16.25
N PHE A 420 4.95 12.36 -15.42
CA PHE A 420 5.03 11.80 -14.07
C PHE A 420 4.08 10.60 -13.92
N LYS A 421 4.56 9.57 -13.24
CA LYS A 421 3.73 8.50 -12.66
C LYS A 421 3.88 8.54 -11.15
N CYS A 422 2.78 8.59 -10.41
CA CYS A 422 2.81 8.51 -8.95
C CYS A 422 1.48 7.99 -8.41
N ASN A 423 1.43 7.73 -7.12
CA ASN A 423 0.20 7.26 -6.50
C ASN A 423 -0.71 8.40 -6.11
N SER A 424 -0.12 9.54 -5.74
CA SER A 424 -0.88 10.71 -5.34
C SER A 424 -0.10 12.01 -5.57
N ILE A 425 -0.83 13.04 -5.97
CA ILE A 425 -0.32 14.40 -6.17
C ILE A 425 -1.26 15.41 -5.51
N VAL A 426 -0.77 16.06 -4.45
CA VAL A 426 -1.48 17.11 -3.68
C VAL A 426 -0.56 18.23 -3.19
N ASP A 427 0.76 18.16 -3.44
CA ASP A 427 1.72 19.21 -3.06
C ASP A 427 1.54 20.45 -3.95
N GLU A 428 1.11 21.56 -3.35
CA GLU A 428 0.77 22.81 -4.06
C GLU A 428 2.00 23.41 -4.77
N PRO A 429 3.21 23.48 -4.18
CA PRO A 429 4.39 24.00 -4.87
C PRO A 429 4.72 23.25 -6.18
N VAL A 430 4.66 21.92 -6.18
CA VAL A 430 4.87 21.11 -7.38
C VAL A 430 3.72 21.30 -8.38
N ILE A 431 2.47 21.28 -7.90
CA ILE A 431 1.28 21.52 -8.74
C ILE A 431 1.34 22.88 -9.44
N ASP A 432 1.67 23.95 -8.71
CA ASP A 432 1.79 25.29 -9.25
C ASP A 432 2.91 25.39 -10.29
N SER A 433 4.01 24.67 -10.09
CA SER A 433 5.10 24.56 -11.07
C SER A 433 4.63 23.87 -12.36
N LEU A 434 3.89 22.77 -12.25
CA LEU A 434 3.31 22.09 -13.41
C LEU A 434 2.32 23.00 -14.17
N TYR A 435 1.49 23.78 -13.47
CA TYR A 435 0.62 24.76 -14.12
C TYR A 435 1.41 25.87 -14.83
N ARG A 436 2.48 26.39 -14.22
CA ARG A 436 3.36 27.36 -14.89
C ARG A 436 3.98 26.78 -16.16
N ALA A 437 4.47 25.54 -16.10
CA ALA A 437 5.03 24.86 -17.26
C ALA A 437 3.98 24.65 -18.37
N ALA A 438 2.80 24.16 -18.01
CA ALA A 438 1.70 23.96 -18.95
C ALA A 438 1.26 25.27 -19.64
N ARG A 439 1.15 26.37 -18.87
CA ARG A 439 0.84 27.71 -19.41
C ARG A 439 1.93 28.26 -20.32
N ALA A 440 3.18 27.88 -20.11
CA ALA A 440 4.28 28.24 -21.01
C ALA A 440 4.27 27.42 -22.31
N GLY A 441 3.43 26.38 -22.42
CA GLY A 441 3.32 25.52 -23.59
C GLY A 441 3.97 24.15 -23.43
N VAL A 442 4.55 23.82 -22.27
CA VAL A 442 5.19 22.52 -22.05
C VAL A 442 4.10 21.45 -21.94
N PRO A 443 4.14 20.36 -22.73
CA PRO A 443 3.23 19.23 -22.55
C PRO A 443 3.51 18.52 -21.21
N VAL A 444 2.46 18.28 -20.43
CA VAL A 444 2.53 17.61 -19.13
C VAL A 444 1.58 16.41 -19.12
N ASP A 445 2.14 15.22 -18.96
CA ASP A 445 1.36 13.98 -18.83
C ASP A 445 1.52 13.39 -17.43
N LEU A 446 0.40 13.04 -16.80
CA LEU A 446 0.37 12.50 -15.44
C LEU A 446 -0.37 11.15 -15.41
N VAL A 447 0.25 10.13 -14.83
CA VAL A 447 -0.36 8.84 -14.51
C VAL A 447 -0.52 8.77 -12.99
N VAL A 448 -1.75 8.99 -12.49
CA VAL A 448 -2.03 9.09 -11.05
C VAL A 448 -3.11 8.10 -10.65
N ARG A 449 -2.74 7.04 -9.91
CA ARG A 449 -3.71 5.98 -9.54
C ARG A 449 -4.67 6.37 -8.42
N GLY A 450 -4.29 7.30 -7.54
CA GLY A 450 -4.98 7.61 -6.29
C GLY A 450 -5.44 9.06 -6.21
N ILE A 451 -5.02 9.78 -5.16
CA ILE A 451 -5.47 11.16 -4.89
C ILE A 451 -4.81 12.11 -5.89
N CYS A 452 -5.61 12.90 -6.60
CA CYS A 452 -5.13 13.88 -7.57
C CYS A 452 -5.80 15.23 -7.32
N ALA A 453 -5.03 16.26 -6.95
CA ALA A 453 -5.50 17.63 -6.81
C ALA A 453 -5.30 18.49 -8.07
N ILE A 454 -4.67 17.93 -9.12
CA ILE A 454 -4.53 18.59 -10.42
C ILE A 454 -5.90 18.69 -11.11
N LYS A 455 -6.17 19.84 -11.72
CA LYS A 455 -7.27 20.04 -12.67
C LYS A 455 -6.66 20.12 -14.07
N GLY A 456 -6.75 19.04 -14.85
CA GLY A 456 -6.21 18.99 -16.22
C GLY A 456 -7.20 19.53 -17.25
N GLY A 457 -6.71 20.11 -18.35
CA GLY A 457 -7.52 20.57 -19.48
C GLY A 457 -8.33 21.86 -19.25
N VAL A 458 -8.00 22.65 -18.22
CA VAL A 458 -8.70 23.91 -17.93
C VAL A 458 -8.15 25.05 -18.82
N PRO A 459 -9.00 25.74 -19.59
CA PRO A 459 -8.56 26.82 -20.47
C PRO A 459 -7.74 27.90 -19.78
N GLY A 460 -6.62 28.31 -20.38
CA GLY A 460 -5.70 29.31 -19.83
C GLY A 460 -4.91 28.91 -18.57
N LEU A 461 -5.13 27.71 -18.03
CA LEU A 461 -4.44 27.19 -16.83
C LEU A 461 -3.68 25.88 -17.11
N SER A 462 -4.33 24.89 -17.70
CA SER A 462 -3.83 23.51 -17.76
C SER A 462 -4.24 22.77 -19.04
N GLU A 463 -4.46 23.50 -20.13
CA GLU A 463 -4.80 22.93 -21.46
C GLU A 463 -3.82 21.85 -21.93
N ASN A 464 -2.53 22.02 -21.57
CA ASN A 464 -1.45 21.09 -21.89
C ASN A 464 -1.21 20.01 -20.83
N ILE A 465 -2.10 19.88 -19.83
CA ILE A 465 -2.01 18.83 -18.81
C ILE A 465 -3.04 17.73 -19.09
N ARG A 466 -2.53 16.52 -19.36
CA ARG A 466 -3.33 15.30 -19.46
C ARG A 466 -3.10 14.44 -18.22
N VAL A 467 -4.19 13.93 -17.63
CA VAL A 467 -4.11 13.03 -16.47
C VAL A 467 -4.89 11.76 -16.75
N VAL A 468 -4.23 10.62 -16.55
CA VAL A 468 -4.83 9.28 -16.64
C VAL A 468 -4.64 8.51 -15.33
N SER A 469 -5.49 7.52 -15.11
CA SER A 469 -5.39 6.58 -13.99
C SER A 469 -5.58 5.16 -14.51
N ILE A 470 -4.64 4.29 -14.17
CA ILE A 470 -4.64 2.88 -14.52
C ILE A 470 -5.01 2.09 -13.27
N LEU A 471 -6.10 1.34 -13.35
CA LEU A 471 -6.62 0.50 -12.28
C LEU A 471 -6.91 -0.88 -12.88
N GLY A 472 -6.34 -1.93 -12.29
CA GLY A 472 -6.44 -3.28 -12.83
C GLY A 472 -6.18 -4.36 -11.77
N ARG A 473 -5.67 -5.50 -12.23
CA ARG A 473 -5.25 -6.65 -11.42
C ARG A 473 -4.22 -6.29 -10.35
N PHE A 474 -3.21 -5.51 -10.73
CA PHE A 474 -2.15 -5.05 -9.84
C PHE A 474 -2.39 -3.60 -9.41
N LEU A 475 -1.88 -3.24 -8.24
CA LEU A 475 -1.92 -1.88 -7.73
C LEU A 475 -0.70 -1.11 -8.26
N GLU A 476 -0.91 -0.26 -9.26
CA GLU A 476 0.12 0.60 -9.91
C GLU A 476 0.87 1.47 -8.90
N HIS A 477 2.08 1.12 -8.46
CA HIS A 477 2.73 1.70 -7.26
C HIS A 477 4.08 2.38 -7.49
N SER A 478 4.72 2.18 -8.63
CA SER A 478 5.97 2.89 -8.94
C SER A 478 5.75 4.40 -9.03
N ARG A 479 6.79 5.15 -8.65
CA ARG A 479 6.87 6.59 -8.92
C ARG A 479 7.99 6.88 -9.89
N ILE A 480 7.65 7.60 -10.95
CA ILE A 480 8.51 7.90 -12.09
C ILE A 480 8.37 9.39 -12.40
N PHE A 481 9.49 10.07 -12.60
CA PHE A 481 9.51 11.48 -13.01
C PHE A 481 10.45 11.63 -14.20
N GLU A 482 9.89 11.90 -15.38
CA GLU A 482 10.63 12.08 -16.62
C GLU A 482 10.52 13.52 -17.13
N PHE A 483 11.65 14.02 -17.64
CA PHE A 483 11.79 15.32 -18.30
C PHE A 483 12.48 15.14 -19.65
N ALA A 484 12.01 15.78 -20.72
CA ALA A 484 12.64 15.66 -22.05
C ALA A 484 14.03 16.30 -22.09
N ASN A 485 14.28 17.31 -21.27
CA ASN A 485 15.57 17.92 -21.01
C ASN A 485 16.36 18.26 -22.29
N GLY A 486 15.70 18.95 -23.21
CA GLY A 486 16.30 19.40 -24.46
C GLY A 486 16.69 18.27 -25.42
N GLY A 487 16.10 17.08 -25.27
CA GLY A 487 16.36 15.89 -26.08
C GLY A 487 17.25 14.84 -25.40
N ASN A 488 17.78 15.12 -24.21
CA ASN A 488 18.53 14.16 -23.41
C ASN A 488 17.71 13.76 -22.17
N SER A 489 16.73 12.88 -22.40
CA SER A 489 15.70 12.52 -21.43
C SER A 489 16.29 12.18 -20.06
N GLU A 490 15.73 12.78 -19.02
CA GLU A 490 16.15 12.60 -17.64
C GLU A 490 15.03 11.90 -16.85
N VAL A 491 15.28 10.68 -16.38
CA VAL A 491 14.29 9.83 -15.70
C VAL A 491 14.71 9.58 -14.25
N TRP A 492 13.76 9.72 -13.34
CA TRP A 492 13.92 9.45 -11.91
C TRP A 492 12.90 8.44 -11.43
N ILE A 493 13.33 7.51 -10.57
CA ILE A 493 12.43 6.59 -9.87
C ILE A 493 12.68 6.63 -8.37
N GLY A 494 11.66 6.30 -7.57
CA GLY A 494 11.89 6.08 -6.15
C GLY A 494 10.63 6.08 -5.29
N SER A 495 10.80 6.38 -4.00
CA SER A 495 9.78 6.10 -2.99
C SER A 495 8.78 7.24 -2.77
N ALA A 496 9.08 8.45 -3.24
CA ALA A 496 8.31 9.66 -2.97
C ALA A 496 7.04 9.77 -3.83
N ASP A 497 5.88 9.91 -3.18
CA ASP A 497 4.70 10.55 -3.79
C ASP A 497 4.78 12.08 -3.65
N LEU A 498 3.95 12.80 -4.40
CA LEU A 498 3.91 14.26 -4.39
C LEU A 498 2.89 14.76 -3.36
N MET A 499 3.15 14.52 -2.09
CA MET A 499 2.29 14.94 -0.98
C MET A 499 3.10 15.58 0.15
N HIS A 500 2.50 16.53 0.88
CA HIS A 500 3.06 17.15 2.09
C HIS A 500 3.82 16.20 3.01
N ARG A 501 3.15 15.14 3.47
CA ARG A 501 3.77 14.16 4.38
C ARG A 501 4.98 13.42 3.78
N ASN A 502 5.02 13.26 2.46
CA ASN A 502 6.13 12.59 1.76
C ASN A 502 7.31 13.53 1.57
N LEU A 503 7.03 14.81 1.34
CA LEU A 503 8.05 15.80 1.02
C LEU A 503 8.57 16.58 2.23
N ASP A 504 7.83 16.63 3.34
CA ASP A 504 8.20 17.40 4.55
C ASP A 504 8.48 16.53 5.77
N ARG A 505 7.76 15.42 5.94
CA ARG A 505 7.74 14.63 7.18
C ARG A 505 8.28 13.21 7.00
N ARG A 506 8.89 12.92 5.85
CA ARG A 506 9.44 11.61 5.53
C ARG A 506 10.81 11.74 4.91
N VAL A 507 11.62 10.72 5.17
CA VAL A 507 12.82 10.46 4.38
C VAL A 507 12.40 9.58 3.21
N GLU A 508 12.41 10.18 2.02
CA GLU A 508 12.14 9.53 0.74
C GLU A 508 13.34 9.71 -0.18
N THR A 509 13.52 8.82 -1.15
CA THR A 509 14.62 8.92 -2.11
C THR A 509 14.15 8.75 -3.54
N LEU A 510 14.67 9.57 -4.43
CA LEU A 510 14.64 9.36 -5.89
C LEU A 510 16.06 9.13 -6.39
N VAL A 511 16.24 8.21 -7.34
CA VAL A 511 17.50 7.94 -8.03
C VAL A 511 17.34 8.22 -9.52
N ARG A 512 18.36 8.82 -10.13
CA ARG A 512 18.40 9.07 -11.58
C ARG A 512 18.80 7.81 -12.33
N LEU A 513 18.07 7.47 -13.39
CA LEU A 513 18.42 6.37 -14.30
C LEU A 513 19.31 6.92 -15.42
N ASP A 514 20.59 6.59 -15.39
CA ASP A 514 21.58 7.09 -16.36
C ASP A 514 21.81 6.16 -17.54
N ALA A 515 21.60 4.85 -17.34
CA ALA A 515 21.77 3.89 -18.41
C ALA A 515 20.68 4.14 -19.48
N PRO A 516 21.04 4.44 -20.75
CA PRO A 516 20.06 4.82 -21.77
C PRO A 516 18.96 3.77 -21.99
N GLY A 517 19.31 2.49 -21.86
CA GLY A 517 18.34 1.39 -21.96
C GLY A 517 17.27 1.41 -20.86
N GLN A 518 17.64 1.78 -19.63
CA GLN A 518 16.70 1.84 -18.50
C GLN A 518 15.75 3.03 -18.62
N ALA A 519 16.29 4.20 -19.01
CA ALA A 519 15.47 5.38 -19.26
C ALA A 519 14.49 5.15 -20.43
N THR A 520 14.93 4.43 -21.47
CA THR A 520 14.08 4.04 -22.60
C THR A 520 12.98 3.07 -22.17
N GLU A 521 13.32 2.00 -21.43
CA GLU A 521 12.32 1.04 -20.91
C GLU A 521 11.25 1.75 -20.08
N VAL A 522 11.65 2.65 -19.18
CA VAL A 522 10.70 3.45 -18.38
C VAL A 522 9.88 4.42 -19.24
N GLY A 523 10.48 5.03 -20.25
CA GLY A 523 9.79 5.88 -21.21
C GLY A 523 8.69 5.12 -21.96
N GLU A 524 8.97 3.90 -22.41
CA GLU A 524 8.02 3.01 -23.09
C GLU A 524 6.85 2.59 -22.17
N LEU A 525 7.11 2.39 -20.87
CA LEU A 525 6.05 2.15 -19.88
C LEU A 525 5.09 3.34 -19.78
N LEU A 526 5.61 4.56 -19.81
CA LEU A 526 4.81 5.78 -19.79
C LEU A 526 4.08 5.99 -21.12
N ASP A 527 4.73 5.71 -22.26
CA ASP A 527 4.09 5.74 -23.57
C ASP A 527 2.87 4.81 -23.62
N LEU A 528 3.03 3.55 -23.19
CA LEU A 528 1.93 2.59 -23.14
C LEU A 528 0.82 3.06 -22.20
N ALA A 529 1.16 3.61 -21.03
CA ALA A 529 0.17 4.10 -20.06
C ALA A 529 -0.64 5.30 -20.58
N LEU A 530 -0.03 6.13 -21.42
CA LEU A 530 -0.59 7.37 -21.95
C LEU A 530 -1.15 7.23 -23.37
N ASP A 531 -0.98 6.07 -24.00
CA ASP A 531 -1.48 5.81 -25.35
C ASP A 531 -3.02 5.87 -25.37
N PRO A 532 -3.64 6.62 -26.30
CA PRO A 532 -5.10 6.70 -26.42
C PRO A 532 -5.79 5.35 -26.69
N GLY A 533 -5.05 4.36 -27.19
CA GLY A 533 -5.44 2.98 -27.42
C GLY A 533 -5.31 2.07 -26.19
N THR A 534 -4.84 2.58 -25.05
CA THR A 534 -4.79 1.86 -23.77
C THR A 534 -6.03 2.16 -22.93
N ALA A 535 -6.60 1.11 -22.33
CA ALA A 535 -7.74 1.23 -21.43
C ALA A 535 -7.32 1.94 -20.13
N ALA A 536 -7.89 3.12 -19.88
CA ALA A 536 -7.58 3.93 -18.72
C ALA A 536 -8.77 4.81 -18.29
N TRP A 537 -8.69 5.35 -17.08
CA TRP A 537 -9.54 6.46 -16.66
C TRP A 537 -8.87 7.77 -17.05
N HIS A 538 -9.62 8.68 -17.67
CA HIS A 538 -9.14 10.00 -18.07
C HIS A 538 -9.81 11.07 -17.22
N LEU A 539 -9.02 11.95 -16.61
CA LEU A 539 -9.54 13.11 -15.90
C LEU A 539 -10.03 14.14 -16.93
N GLN A 540 -11.30 14.55 -16.80
CA GLN A 540 -11.92 15.56 -17.63
C GLN A 540 -11.74 16.97 -17.02
N PRO A 541 -11.91 18.05 -17.80
CA PRO A 541 -11.80 19.43 -17.29
C PRO A 541 -12.74 19.78 -16.14
N ASP A 542 -13.90 19.11 -16.06
CA ASP A 542 -14.88 19.25 -14.96
C ASP A 542 -14.51 18.42 -13.71
N SER A 543 -13.30 17.85 -13.67
CA SER A 543 -12.77 16.98 -12.60
C SER A 543 -13.49 15.62 -12.48
N ARG A 544 -14.27 15.21 -13.47
CA ARG A 544 -14.84 13.86 -13.53
C ARG A 544 -13.87 12.89 -14.18
N TRP A 545 -13.88 11.65 -13.71
CA TRP A 545 -13.12 10.55 -14.31
C TRP A 545 -13.99 9.80 -15.30
N LEU A 546 -13.57 9.75 -16.56
CA LEU A 546 -14.21 8.96 -17.61
C LEU A 546 -13.40 7.71 -17.89
N ARG A 547 -14.00 6.53 -17.72
CA ARG A 547 -13.36 5.28 -18.11
C ARG A 547 -13.45 5.11 -19.63
N ARG A 548 -12.31 5.02 -20.31
CA ARG A 548 -12.22 4.58 -21.70
C ARG A 548 -11.65 3.16 -21.72
N SER A 549 -12.49 2.19 -22.06
CA SER A 549 -12.09 0.78 -22.17
C SER A 549 -12.34 0.20 -23.56
N HIS A 550 -13.05 0.92 -24.41
CA HIS A 550 -13.35 0.53 -25.79
C HIS A 550 -13.15 1.74 -26.71
N ASP A 551 -12.83 1.47 -27.97
CA ASP A 551 -12.81 2.49 -29.03
C ASP A 551 -14.23 2.82 -29.52
N ASP A 552 -14.32 3.77 -30.46
CA ASP A 552 -15.60 4.25 -31.02
C ASP A 552 -16.36 3.16 -31.80
N SER A 553 -15.69 2.06 -32.18
CA SER A 553 -16.29 0.89 -32.83
C SER A 553 -16.78 -0.16 -31.82
N GLY A 554 -16.57 0.06 -30.52
CA GLY A 554 -16.89 -0.87 -29.44
C GLY A 554 -15.87 -1.99 -29.26
N LYS A 555 -14.68 -1.90 -29.87
CA LYS A 555 -13.61 -2.88 -29.67
C LYS A 555 -12.83 -2.56 -28.39
N PRO A 556 -12.48 -3.57 -27.55
CA PRO A 556 -11.70 -3.33 -26.35
C PRO A 556 -10.34 -2.68 -26.66
N LEU A 557 -10.00 -1.67 -25.88
CA LEU A 557 -8.66 -1.06 -25.85
C LEU A 557 -7.65 -2.01 -25.20
N VAL A 558 -6.37 -1.73 -25.39
CA VAL A 558 -5.28 -2.52 -24.80
C VAL A 558 -5.35 -2.43 -23.28
N ASP A 559 -5.42 -3.57 -22.60
CA ASP A 559 -5.25 -3.61 -21.14
C ASP A 559 -3.76 -3.48 -20.80
N TYR A 560 -3.42 -2.40 -20.07
CA TYR A 560 -2.04 -2.05 -19.71
C TYR A 560 -1.29 -3.21 -19.05
N GLN A 561 -1.90 -3.82 -18.03
CA GLN A 561 -1.22 -4.83 -17.21
C GLN A 561 -1.15 -6.16 -17.94
N ALA A 562 -2.15 -6.53 -18.74
CA ALA A 562 -2.11 -7.70 -19.59
C ALA A 562 -1.05 -7.58 -20.69
N ALA A 563 -0.88 -6.40 -21.27
CA ALA A 563 0.19 -6.12 -22.23
C ALA A 563 1.57 -6.33 -21.58
N LEU A 564 1.79 -5.79 -20.38
CA LEU A 564 3.04 -5.99 -19.63
C LEU A 564 3.31 -7.46 -19.25
N ILE A 565 2.27 -8.19 -18.81
CA ILE A 565 2.35 -9.64 -18.57
C ILE A 565 2.82 -10.36 -19.85
N SER A 566 2.22 -10.02 -21.00
CA SER A 566 2.56 -10.63 -22.28
C SER A 566 3.98 -10.33 -22.72
N THR A 567 4.41 -9.07 -22.61
CA THR A 567 5.77 -8.62 -22.98
C THR A 567 6.83 -9.34 -22.15
N LYS A 568 6.65 -9.43 -20.83
CA LYS A 568 7.60 -10.11 -19.93
C LYS A 568 7.62 -11.64 -20.12
N HIS A 569 6.58 -12.21 -20.71
CA HIS A 569 6.55 -13.64 -21.09
C HIS A 569 7.22 -13.94 -22.44
N ARG A 570 7.36 -12.93 -23.31
CA ARG A 570 8.03 -13.08 -24.60
C ARG A 570 9.53 -12.86 -24.41
N ARG A 571 10.35 -13.79 -24.91
CA ARG A 571 11.81 -13.63 -24.93
C ARG A 571 12.14 -12.33 -25.68
N PRO A 572 12.97 -11.43 -25.15
CA PRO A 572 13.43 -10.28 -25.93
C PRO A 572 14.02 -10.80 -27.24
N VAL A 573 13.49 -10.36 -28.38
CA VAL A 573 14.16 -10.60 -29.65
C VAL A 573 15.45 -9.81 -29.57
N ALA A 574 16.59 -10.49 -29.57
CA ALA A 574 17.89 -9.84 -29.57
C ALA A 574 17.93 -8.89 -30.77
N THR A 575 17.87 -7.58 -30.51
CA THR A 575 18.36 -6.59 -31.47
C THR A 575 19.86 -6.81 -31.53
N MET A 576 20.32 -7.56 -32.54
CA MET A 576 21.73 -7.63 -32.85
C MET A 576 22.25 -6.21 -33.17
N PRO A 577 23.49 -5.89 -32.77
CA PRO A 577 24.05 -4.55 -32.89
C PRO A 577 24.13 -4.02 -34.32
#